data_AF-A0A939B3J1-F1
#
_entry.id   AF-A0A939B3J1-F1
#
_cell.length_a   1.000
_cell.length_b   1.000
_cell.length_c   1.000
_cell.angle_alpha   90.00
_cell.angle_beta   90.00
_cell.angle_gamma   90.00
#
_symmetry.space_group_name_H-M   'P 1'
#
loop_
_entity.id
_entity.type
_entity.pdbx_description
1 polymer ?
#
loop_
_entity_poly.entity_id
_entity_poly.type
_entity_poly.pdbx_seq_one_letter_code
_entity_poly.pdbx_strand_id
1 'polypeptide(L)'
;MASGNKKTNILLSVVALLLLLVCVRSIVVPVGFDKERRQRESLVRQRLVAIRDAQLRYMRERGRFCGSLDTLVAAGYMADTVAVIPFGGGKRFSIEAGTAVTKAGNRQPTVECGALYEDFLSGLDAASVADVVAKAKAKGQYPGIRFGDRSKPGSTAGSWE
;
A
#
# COMPACT_ATOMS: atom_id res chain seq x y z
N MET A 1 14.86 -41.59 47.41
CA MET A 1 14.23 -40.40 46.82
C MET A 1 14.74 -40.20 45.40
N ALA A 2 14.11 -40.81 44.38
CA ALA A 2 14.54 -40.66 42.97
C ALA A 2 13.36 -40.69 41.97
N SER A 3 12.13 -40.48 42.46
CA SER A 3 10.90 -40.53 41.65
C SER A 3 10.48 -39.15 41.12
N GLY A 4 11.00 -38.06 41.70
CA GLY A 4 10.66 -36.68 41.32
C GLY A 4 11.21 -36.24 39.97
N ASN A 5 12.48 -36.54 39.67
CA ASN A 5 13.18 -35.92 38.52
C ASN A 5 12.69 -36.38 37.15
N LYS A 6 12.22 -37.64 37.01
CA LYS A 6 11.67 -38.15 35.74
C LYS A 6 10.35 -37.46 35.39
N LYS A 7 9.47 -37.29 36.37
CA LYS A 7 8.18 -36.59 36.17
C LYS A 7 8.41 -35.11 35.84
N THR A 8 9.35 -34.46 36.52
CA THR A 8 9.71 -33.06 36.24
C THR A 8 10.36 -32.89 34.86
N ASN A 9 11.23 -33.81 34.41
CA ASN A 9 11.82 -33.77 33.06
C ASN A 9 10.77 -34.02 31.96
N ILE A 10 9.84 -34.94 32.18
CA ILE A 10 8.73 -35.18 31.24
C ILE A 10 7.84 -33.93 31.17
N LEU A 11 7.53 -33.31 32.31
CA LEU A 11 6.75 -32.07 32.37
C LEU A 11 7.46 -30.93 31.63
N LEU A 12 8.76 -30.74 31.87
CA LEU A 12 9.58 -29.73 31.19
C LEU A 12 9.62 -29.97 29.68
N SER A 13 9.74 -31.22 29.23
CA SER A 13 9.70 -31.59 27.81
C SER A 13 8.36 -31.26 27.16
N VAL A 14 7.24 -31.57 27.82
CA VAL A 14 5.90 -31.26 27.32
C VAL A 14 5.67 -29.75 27.25
N VAL A 15 6.11 -29.00 28.26
CA VAL A 15 6.04 -27.53 28.27
C VAL A 15 6.93 -26.95 27.16
N ALA A 16 8.14 -27.47 26.95
CA ALA A 16 9.02 -27.04 25.87
C ALA A 16 8.41 -27.29 24.48
N LEU A 17 7.81 -28.47 24.26
CA LEU A 17 7.10 -28.82 23.02
C LEU A 17 5.87 -27.93 22.78
N LEU A 18 5.08 -27.66 23.83
CA LEU A 18 3.94 -26.75 23.77
C LEU A 18 4.38 -25.33 23.42
N LEU A 19 5.43 -24.81 24.07
CA LEU A 19 5.99 -23.50 23.78
C LEU A 19 6.50 -23.42 22.33
N LEU A 20 7.19 -24.45 21.84
CA LEU A 20 7.67 -24.51 20.47
C LEU A 20 6.52 -24.46 19.46
N LEU A 21 5.42 -25.17 19.74
CA LEU A 21 4.21 -25.18 18.92
C LEU A 21 3.51 -23.80 18.91
N VAL A 22 3.41 -23.14 20.06
CA VAL A 22 2.85 -21.78 20.19
C VAL A 22 3.70 -20.75 19.44
N CYS A 23 5.03 -20.82 19.57
CA CYS A 23 5.95 -19.93 18.87
C CYS A 23 5.85 -20.08 17.34
N VAL A 24 5.75 -21.32 16.83
CA VAL A 24 5.59 -21.56 15.38
C VAL A 24 4.27 -20.98 14.86
N ARG A 25 3.15 -21.16 15.59
CA ARG A 25 1.88 -20.55 15.17
C ARG A 25 1.90 -19.02 15.17
N SER A 26 2.55 -18.40 16.15
CA SER A 26 2.68 -16.95 16.23
C SER A 26 3.49 -16.36 15.06
N ILE A 27 4.46 -17.10 14.53
CA ILE A 27 5.33 -16.63 13.42
C ILE A 27 4.70 -16.92 12.05
N VAL A 28 4.11 -18.10 11.84
CA VAL A 28 3.67 -18.52 10.50
C VAL A 28 2.44 -17.75 10.01
N VAL A 29 1.52 -17.40 10.91
CA VAL A 29 0.29 -16.66 10.58
C VAL A 29 0.57 -15.26 9.99
N PRO A 30 1.36 -14.37 10.63
CA PRO A 30 1.64 -13.04 10.07
C PRO A 30 2.48 -13.09 8.78
N VAL A 31 3.35 -14.10 8.63
CA VAL A 31 4.23 -14.22 7.44
C VAL A 31 3.44 -14.47 6.16
N GLY A 32 2.33 -15.21 6.21
CA GLY A 32 1.50 -15.47 5.05
C GLY A 32 0.85 -14.20 4.50
N PHE A 33 0.22 -13.43 5.39
CA PHE A 33 -0.42 -12.16 5.05
C PHE A 33 0.60 -11.17 4.47
N ASP A 34 1.76 -11.01 5.11
CA ASP A 34 2.78 -10.07 4.65
C ASP A 34 3.32 -10.44 3.27
N LYS A 35 3.46 -11.73 2.96
CA LYS A 35 3.90 -12.20 1.64
C LYS A 35 2.90 -11.82 0.55
N GLU A 36 1.62 -12.14 0.76
CA GLU A 36 0.57 -11.81 -0.21
C GLU A 36 0.38 -10.31 -0.36
N ARG A 37 0.37 -9.58 0.76
CA ARG A 37 0.33 -8.12 0.77
C ARG A 37 1.43 -7.53 -0.11
N ARG A 38 2.69 -7.92 0.10
CA ARG A 38 3.83 -7.41 -0.70
C ARG A 38 3.68 -7.68 -2.20
N GLN A 39 3.14 -8.85 -2.56
CA GLN A 39 2.87 -9.19 -3.95
C GLN A 39 1.77 -8.29 -4.56
N ARG A 40 0.68 -8.04 -3.82
CA ARG A 40 -0.37 -7.14 -4.31
C ARG A 40 0.11 -5.70 -4.39
N GLU A 41 0.87 -5.26 -3.39
CA GLU A 41 1.49 -3.93 -3.35
C GLU A 41 2.45 -3.70 -4.53
N SER A 42 3.22 -4.70 -4.96
CA SER A 42 4.15 -4.53 -6.09
C SER A 42 3.40 -4.33 -7.41
N LEU A 43 2.30 -5.04 -7.63
CA LEU A 43 1.45 -4.88 -8.80
C LEU A 43 0.74 -3.51 -8.81
N VAL A 44 0.20 -3.11 -7.66
CA VAL A 44 -0.41 -1.78 -7.48
C VAL A 44 0.61 -0.67 -7.73
N ARG A 45 1.83 -0.81 -7.18
CA ARG A 45 2.94 0.10 -7.40
C ARG A 45 3.31 0.21 -8.87
N GLN A 46 3.38 -0.92 -9.59
CA GLN A 46 3.67 -0.91 -11.02
C GLN A 46 2.63 -0.10 -11.81
N ARG A 47 1.34 -0.25 -11.48
CA ARG A 47 0.27 0.55 -12.09
C ARG A 47 0.40 2.03 -11.76
N LEU A 48 0.67 2.37 -10.50
CA LEU A 48 0.88 3.76 -10.08
C LEU A 48 2.10 4.41 -10.75
N VAL A 49 3.20 3.68 -10.96
CA VAL A 49 4.34 4.18 -11.73
C VAL A 49 3.94 4.47 -13.18
N ALA A 50 3.17 3.59 -13.82
CA ALA A 50 2.69 3.83 -15.18
C ALA A 50 1.76 5.05 -15.27
N ILE A 51 0.87 5.25 -14.29
CA ILE A 51 0.03 6.45 -14.19
C ILE A 51 0.90 7.70 -13.97
N ARG A 52 1.91 7.63 -13.10
CA ARG A 52 2.87 8.73 -12.87
C ARG A 52 3.58 9.12 -14.17
N ASP A 53 4.05 8.16 -14.95
CA ASP A 53 4.73 8.43 -16.22
C ASP A 53 3.78 9.02 -17.28
N ALA A 54 2.51 8.60 -17.29
CA ALA A 54 1.47 9.22 -18.11
C ALA A 54 1.20 10.68 -17.68
N GLN A 55 1.12 10.94 -16.37
CA GLN A 55 0.93 12.27 -15.82
C GLN A 55 2.10 13.22 -16.14
N LEU A 56 3.33 12.73 -16.03
CA LEU A 56 4.52 13.52 -16.37
C LEU A 56 4.55 13.88 -17.86
N ARG A 57 4.16 12.95 -18.76
CA ARG A 57 4.01 13.24 -20.20
C ARG A 57 2.93 14.29 -20.45
N TYR A 58 1.74 14.12 -19.85
CA TYR A 58 0.65 15.08 -19.93
C TYR A 58 1.06 16.47 -19.44
N MET A 59 1.79 16.54 -18.32
CA MET A 59 2.28 17.80 -17.75
C MET A 59 3.29 18.51 -18.65
N ARG A 60 4.19 17.79 -19.31
CA ARG A 60 5.17 18.40 -20.25
C ARG A 60 4.47 19.10 -21.41
N GLU A 61 3.37 18.55 -21.89
CA GLU A 61 2.65 19.07 -23.06
C GLU A 61 1.60 20.13 -22.68
N ARG A 62 0.95 19.99 -21.51
CA ARG A 62 -0.19 20.85 -21.11
C ARG A 62 0.15 21.84 -20.00
N GLY A 63 1.32 21.74 -19.37
CA GLY A 63 1.76 22.59 -18.25
C GLY A 63 1.04 22.34 -16.92
N ARG A 64 0.19 21.30 -16.83
CA ARG A 64 -0.57 20.93 -15.62
C ARG A 64 -0.78 19.43 -15.56
N PHE A 65 -1.02 18.90 -14.36
CA PHE A 65 -1.45 17.51 -14.19
C PHE A 65 -2.93 17.31 -14.56
N CYS A 66 -3.28 16.08 -14.90
CA CYS A 66 -4.65 15.69 -15.20
C CYS A 66 -5.37 15.19 -13.93
N GLY A 67 -6.56 15.72 -13.66
CA GLY A 67 -7.38 15.31 -12.51
C GLY A 67 -8.33 14.15 -12.78
N SER A 68 -8.26 13.53 -13.97
CA SER A 68 -9.11 12.39 -14.33
C SER A 68 -8.30 11.34 -15.08
N LEU A 69 -8.44 10.07 -14.67
CA LEU A 69 -7.81 8.94 -15.36
C LEU A 69 -8.45 8.71 -16.73
N ASP A 70 -9.75 8.94 -16.88
CA ASP A 70 -10.44 8.71 -18.15
C ASP A 70 -9.96 9.69 -19.22
N THR A 71 -9.67 10.94 -18.84
CA THR A 71 -9.06 11.92 -19.75
C THR A 71 -7.66 11.50 -20.19
N LEU A 72 -6.85 10.91 -19.30
CA LEU A 72 -5.52 10.39 -19.66
C LEU A 72 -5.60 9.20 -20.62
N VAL A 73 -6.60 8.33 -20.44
CA VAL A 73 -6.86 7.19 -21.33
C VAL A 73 -7.35 7.69 -22.69
N ALA A 74 -8.35 8.57 -22.70
CA ALA A 74 -8.93 9.13 -23.93
C ALA A 74 -7.90 9.93 -24.75
N ALA A 75 -6.96 10.60 -24.07
CA ALA A 75 -5.87 11.32 -24.71
C ALA A 75 -4.68 10.42 -25.09
N GLY A 76 -4.75 9.10 -24.86
CA GLY A 76 -3.76 8.14 -25.32
C GLY A 76 -2.47 8.06 -24.48
N TYR A 77 -2.43 8.65 -23.29
CA TYR A 77 -1.24 8.59 -22.43
C TYR A 77 -1.08 7.24 -21.72
N MET A 78 -2.17 6.50 -21.51
CA MET A 78 -2.15 5.17 -20.88
C MET A 78 -3.31 4.30 -21.34
N ALA A 79 -3.18 2.98 -21.17
CA ALA A 79 -4.27 2.03 -21.43
C ALA A 79 -5.32 2.05 -20.30
N ASP A 80 -6.58 1.77 -20.63
CA ASP A 80 -7.68 1.73 -19.66
C ASP A 80 -7.43 0.73 -18.50
N THR A 81 -6.79 -0.41 -18.80
CA THR A 81 -6.44 -1.41 -17.78
C THR A 81 -5.48 -0.90 -16.70
N VAL A 82 -4.76 0.20 -16.97
CA VAL A 82 -3.86 0.83 -15.99
C VAL A 82 -4.63 1.62 -14.93
N ALA A 83 -5.82 2.11 -15.27
CA ALA A 83 -6.66 2.89 -14.35
C ALA A 83 -7.34 2.04 -13.26
N VAL A 84 -7.38 0.72 -13.42
CA VAL A 84 -8.05 -0.22 -12.51
C VAL A 84 -7.07 -0.76 -11.47
N ILE A 85 -7.52 -0.81 -10.21
CA ILE A 85 -6.75 -1.35 -9.08
C ILE A 85 -6.70 -2.88 -9.17
N PRO A 86 -5.51 -3.51 -9.25
CA PRO A 86 -5.38 -4.96 -9.16
C PRO A 86 -6.01 -5.48 -7.87
N PHE A 87 -6.80 -6.56 -7.95
CA PHE A 87 -7.55 -7.14 -6.82
C PHE A 87 -8.58 -6.20 -6.16
N GLY A 88 -8.85 -5.02 -6.75
CA GLY A 88 -9.79 -4.05 -6.21
C GLY A 88 -11.24 -4.25 -6.61
N GLY A 89 -11.61 -5.40 -7.19
CA GLY A 89 -12.98 -5.68 -7.63
C GLY A 89 -13.50 -4.69 -8.69
N GLY A 90 -12.62 -4.19 -9.57
CA GLY A 90 -12.98 -3.21 -10.62
C GLY A 90 -12.93 -1.74 -10.17
N LYS A 91 -12.58 -1.46 -8.90
CA LYS A 91 -12.32 -0.09 -8.45
C LYS A 91 -11.16 0.53 -9.22
N ARG A 92 -11.22 1.84 -9.44
CA ARG A 92 -10.19 2.64 -10.11
C ARG A 92 -9.38 3.43 -9.10
N PHE A 93 -8.15 3.79 -9.47
CA PHE A 93 -7.29 4.62 -8.61
C PHE A 93 -7.94 5.98 -8.33
N SER A 94 -7.81 6.48 -7.10
CA SER A 94 -8.23 7.84 -6.76
C SER A 94 -7.18 8.82 -7.26
N ILE A 95 -7.57 9.82 -8.03
CA ILE A 95 -6.67 10.86 -8.52
C ILE A 95 -7.22 12.25 -8.23
N GLU A 96 -6.35 13.15 -7.78
CA GLU A 96 -6.62 14.56 -7.60
C GLU A 96 -5.46 15.38 -8.16
N ALA A 97 -5.77 16.36 -9.01
CA ALA A 97 -4.79 17.31 -9.50
C ALA A 97 -5.19 18.73 -9.10
N GLY A 98 -4.20 19.59 -8.90
CA GLY A 98 -4.43 20.98 -8.54
C GLY A 98 -3.20 21.84 -8.74
N THR A 99 -3.24 23.01 -8.11
CA THR A 99 -2.12 23.95 -8.06
C THR A 99 -1.98 24.40 -6.63
N ALA A 100 -0.76 24.32 -6.10
CA ALA A 100 -0.44 24.82 -4.77
C ALA A 100 0.51 26.02 -4.88
N VAL A 101 0.38 26.94 -3.93
CA VAL A 101 1.29 28.08 -3.80
C VAL A 101 2.37 27.70 -2.79
N THR A 102 3.62 27.69 -3.23
CA THR A 102 4.76 27.42 -2.35
C THR A 102 4.98 28.57 -1.37
N LYS A 103 5.77 28.34 -0.31
CA LYS A 103 6.17 29.39 0.64
C LYS A 103 6.88 30.58 -0.04
N ALA A 104 7.49 30.36 -1.20
CA ALA A 104 8.14 31.39 -2.02
C ALA A 104 7.17 32.15 -2.94
N GLY A 105 5.86 31.89 -2.88
CA GLY A 105 4.85 32.55 -3.73
C GLY A 105 4.69 31.94 -5.13
N ASN A 106 5.53 30.99 -5.52
CA ASN A 106 5.43 30.32 -6.82
C ASN A 106 4.24 29.36 -6.86
N ARG A 107 3.49 29.39 -7.97
CA ARG A 107 2.43 28.43 -8.28
C ARG A 107 3.05 27.17 -8.86
N GLN A 108 2.82 26.03 -8.23
CA GLN A 108 3.34 24.75 -8.67
C GLN A 108 2.20 23.74 -8.82
N PRO A 109 2.10 23.05 -9.97
CA PRO A 109 1.08 22.03 -10.16
C PRO A 109 1.32 20.87 -9.21
N THR A 110 0.23 20.29 -8.72
CA THR A 110 0.22 19.14 -7.82
C THR A 110 -0.66 18.04 -8.37
N VAL A 111 -0.28 16.81 -8.05
CA VAL A 111 -1.10 15.64 -8.31
C VAL A 111 -0.90 14.67 -7.17
N GLU A 112 -1.98 14.00 -6.78
CA GLU A 112 -1.96 12.87 -5.88
C GLU A 112 -2.77 11.75 -6.53
N CYS A 113 -2.22 10.54 -6.56
CA CYS A 113 -2.93 9.38 -7.07
C CYS A 113 -2.59 8.15 -6.24
N GLY A 114 -3.60 7.36 -5.87
CA GLY A 114 -3.41 6.24 -4.96
C GLY A 114 -4.55 5.23 -4.92
N ALA A 115 -4.33 4.18 -4.16
CA ALA A 115 -5.29 3.14 -3.83
C ALA A 115 -5.19 2.79 -2.34
N LEU A 116 -6.32 2.50 -1.70
CA LEU A 116 -6.38 2.15 -0.29
C LEU A 116 -6.02 0.68 -0.07
N TYR A 117 -5.42 0.36 1.08
CA TYR A 117 -5.18 -1.03 1.48
C TYR A 117 -6.47 -1.85 1.46
N GLU A 118 -7.58 -1.26 1.90
CA GLU A 118 -8.91 -1.89 1.92
C GLU A 118 -9.38 -2.33 0.53
N ASP A 119 -8.92 -1.66 -0.54
CA ASP A 119 -9.30 -1.99 -1.91
C ASP A 119 -8.50 -3.18 -2.44
N PHE A 120 -7.18 -3.06 -2.50
CA PHE A 120 -6.34 -4.07 -3.15
C PHE A 120 -5.95 -5.24 -2.25
N LEU A 121 -6.12 -5.14 -0.93
CA LEU A 121 -6.00 -6.28 -0.01
C LEU A 121 -7.35 -6.96 0.27
N SER A 122 -8.40 -6.62 -0.48
CA SER A 122 -9.71 -7.25 -0.35
C SER A 122 -9.61 -8.78 -0.52
N GLY A 123 -10.34 -9.52 0.32
CA GLY A 123 -10.30 -10.99 0.34
C GLY A 123 -9.11 -11.61 1.10
N LEU A 124 -8.21 -10.81 1.69
CA LEU A 124 -7.28 -11.27 2.73
C LEU A 124 -7.96 -11.25 4.11
N ASP A 125 -7.23 -11.73 5.13
CA ASP A 125 -7.68 -11.68 6.52
C ASP A 125 -8.03 -10.25 6.96
N ALA A 126 -9.31 -10.03 7.29
CA ALA A 126 -9.85 -8.70 7.55
C ALA A 126 -9.22 -8.04 8.79
N ALA A 127 -8.85 -8.83 9.81
CA ALA A 127 -8.20 -8.31 11.01
C ALA A 127 -6.79 -7.79 10.70
N SER A 128 -6.03 -8.53 9.89
CA SER A 128 -4.70 -8.14 9.42
C SER A 128 -4.74 -6.90 8.52
N VAL A 129 -5.73 -6.81 7.62
CA VAL A 129 -5.94 -5.59 6.80
C VAL A 129 -6.27 -4.39 7.70
N ALA A 130 -7.18 -4.55 8.65
CA ALA A 130 -7.54 -3.49 9.58
C ALA A 130 -6.35 -3.02 10.43
N ASP A 131 -5.50 -3.94 10.89
CA ASP A 131 -4.28 -3.62 11.64
C ASP A 131 -3.30 -2.79 10.80
N VAL A 132 -3.06 -3.15 9.53
CA VAL A 132 -2.20 -2.37 8.63
C VAL A 132 -2.77 -0.97 8.38
N VAL A 133 -4.08 -0.87 8.14
CA VAL A 133 -4.77 0.41 7.94
C VAL A 133 -4.67 1.29 9.19
N ALA A 134 -4.92 0.71 10.37
CA ALA A 134 -4.83 1.41 11.64
C ALA A 134 -3.40 1.89 11.91
N LYS A 135 -2.38 1.06 11.66
CA LYS A 135 -0.96 1.43 11.78
C LYS A 135 -0.58 2.58 10.85
N ALA A 136 -1.07 2.59 9.61
CA ALA A 136 -0.83 3.69 8.68
C ALA A 136 -1.47 4.99 9.17
N LYS A 137 -2.76 4.95 9.55
CA LYS A 137 -3.50 6.10 10.08
C LYS A 137 -2.86 6.64 11.36
N ALA A 138 -2.46 5.78 12.29
CA ALA A 138 -1.79 6.16 13.54
C ALA A 138 -0.45 6.88 13.31
N LYS A 139 0.23 6.59 12.19
CA LYS A 139 1.45 7.29 11.77
C LYS A 139 1.17 8.56 10.95
N GLY A 140 -0.09 8.93 10.75
CA GLY A 140 -0.48 10.02 9.85
C GLY A 140 -0.15 9.75 8.38
N GLN A 141 0.07 8.48 8.02
CA GLN A 141 0.39 8.07 6.65
C GLN A 141 -0.89 7.76 5.89
N TYR A 142 -0.81 7.88 4.56
CA TYR A 142 -1.89 7.44 3.69
C TYR A 142 -2.13 5.93 3.89
N PRO A 143 -3.39 5.49 4.14
CA PRO A 143 -3.72 4.10 4.41
C PRO A 143 -3.78 3.26 3.13
N GLY A 144 -2.69 3.27 2.37
CA GLY A 144 -2.55 2.59 1.11
C GLY A 144 -1.25 2.92 0.41
N ILE A 145 -1.25 2.87 -0.91
CA ILE A 145 -0.12 3.26 -1.75
C ILE A 145 -0.55 4.45 -2.60
N ARG A 146 0.26 5.51 -2.57
CA ARG A 146 0.02 6.71 -3.40
C ARG A 146 1.32 7.29 -3.92
N PHE A 147 1.24 8.05 -5.01
CA PHE A 147 2.30 8.98 -5.41
C PHE A 147 1.79 10.41 -5.41
N GLY A 148 2.74 11.33 -5.26
CA GLY A 148 2.45 12.74 -5.09
C GLY A 148 1.85 13.05 -3.72
N ASP A 149 1.87 14.33 -3.39
CA ASP A 149 1.37 14.81 -2.11
C ASP A 149 1.00 16.28 -2.28
N ARG A 150 -0.27 16.62 -2.00
CA ARG A 150 -0.74 18.01 -2.12
C ARG A 150 -0.02 18.97 -1.16
N SER A 151 0.54 18.46 -0.06
CA SER A 151 1.33 19.23 0.90
C SER A 151 2.77 19.51 0.44
N LYS A 152 3.25 18.82 -0.61
CA LYS A 152 4.60 18.96 -1.17
C LYS A 152 4.51 19.32 -2.66
N PRO A 153 4.26 20.60 -2.97
CA PRO A 153 4.06 21.03 -4.34
C PRO A 153 5.24 20.66 -5.24
N GLY A 154 4.95 20.18 -6.45
CA GLY A 154 5.97 19.74 -7.42
C GLY A 154 6.57 18.35 -7.19
N SER A 155 6.29 17.70 -6.05
CA SER A 155 6.72 16.32 -5.84
C SER A 155 5.70 15.33 -6.43
N THR A 156 6.20 14.35 -7.17
CA THR A 156 5.46 13.18 -7.63
C THR A 156 6.01 11.88 -7.03
N ALA A 157 6.76 12.02 -5.91
CA ALA A 157 7.38 10.90 -5.23
C ALA A 157 6.34 9.87 -4.76
N GLY A 158 6.69 8.60 -4.87
CA GLY A 158 5.85 7.50 -4.41
C GLY A 158 5.97 7.33 -2.89
N SER A 159 4.92 6.83 -2.23
CA SER A 159 4.96 6.45 -0.81
C SER A 159 5.88 5.26 -0.51
N TRP A 160 6.53 4.72 -1.54
CA TRP A 160 7.39 3.55 -1.52
C TRP A 160 8.86 3.86 -1.80
N GLU A 161 9.18 5.13 -2.01
CA GLU A 161 10.54 5.67 -2.15
C GLU A 161 11.06 6.14 -0.78
#